data_AF-A0A5C4Y5S5-F1
#
_entry.id   AF-A0A5C4Y5S5-F1
#
_cell.length_a   1.000
_cell.length_b   1.000
_cell.length_c   1.000
_cell.angle_alpha   90.00
_cell.angle_beta   90.00
_cell.angle_gamma   90.00
#
_symmetry.space_group_name_H-M   'P 1'
#
loop_
_entity.id
_entity.type
_entity.pdbx_description
1 polymer ?
#
loop_
_entity_poly.entity_id
_entity_poly.type
_entity_poly.pdbx_seq_one_letter_code
_entity_poly.pdbx_strand_id
1 'polypeptide(L)' 'MTCRDEILAVARKLCRERTEGTFTTQEIVAAMRERGTRHLDTTIRRHVATEMCSNAVGPGAGKYQDLERVGRGLFRLL' A
#
# COMPACT_ATOMS: atom_id res chain seq x y z
N MET A 1 -1.19 0.61 16.59
CA MET A 1 -1.03 1.02 15.19
C MET A 1 -1.17 -0.25 14.35
N THR A 2 -2.05 -0.25 13.36
CA THR A 2 -2.31 -1.43 12.51
C THR A 2 -1.42 -1.42 11.26
N CYS A 3 -1.31 -2.56 10.57
CA CYS A 3 -0.57 -2.62 9.30
C CYS A 3 -1.14 -1.63 8.27
N ARG A 4 -2.48 -1.48 8.24
CA ARG A 4 -3.18 -0.49 7.40
C ARG A 4 -2.72 0.94 7.73
N ASP A 5 -2.68 1.31 9.01
CA ASP A 5 -2.28 2.65 9.44
C ASP A 5 -0.84 2.98 9.01
N GLU A 6 0.08 2.03 9.20
CA GLU A 6 1.48 2.19 8.78
C GLU A 6 1.59 2.32 7.26
N ILE A 7 0.87 1.50 6.49
CA ILE A 7 0.81 1.57 5.03
C ILE A 7 0.31 2.95 4.59
N LEU A 8 -0.78 3.45 5.17
CA LEU A 8 -1.33 4.78 4.82
C LEU A 8 -0.35 5.91 5.13
N ALA A 9 0.35 5.85 6.26
CA ALA A 9 1.35 6.85 6.63
C ALA A 9 2.54 6.85 5.66
N VAL A 10 2.97 5.68 5.18
CA VAL A 10 4.04 5.56 4.18
C VAL A 10 3.55 5.99 2.79
N ALA A 11 2.38 5.51 2.35
CA ALA A 11 1.78 5.85 1.06
C ALA A 11 1.60 7.37 0.91
N ARG A 12 1.06 8.05 1.93
CA ARG A 12 0.93 9.52 1.93
C ARG A 12 2.27 10.23 1.81
N LYS A 13 3.33 9.72 2.44
CA LYS A 13 4.69 10.27 2.29
C LYS A 13 5.17 10.11 0.84
N LEU A 14 5.10 8.91 0.28
CA LEU A 14 5.53 8.62 -1.09
C LEU A 14 4.76 9.45 -2.13
N CYS A 15 3.45 9.59 -1.97
CA CYS A 15 2.63 10.42 -2.87
C CYS A 15 3.03 11.90 -2.82
N ARG A 16 3.47 12.42 -1.68
CA ARG A 16 3.91 13.82 -1.55
C ARG A 16 5.29 14.05 -2.18
N GLU A 17 6.15 13.03 -2.18
CA GLU A 17 7.50 13.11 -2.75
C GLU A 17 7.49 12.97 -4.28
N ARG A 18 6.39 12.50 -4.88
CA ARG A 18 6.30 12.20 -6.31
C ARG A 18 5.28 13.06 -7.03
N THR A 19 5.68 13.64 -8.15
CA THR A 19 4.82 14.45 -9.02
C THR A 19 3.57 13.70 -9.50
N GLU A 20 3.69 12.40 -9.75
CA GLU A 20 2.57 11.56 -10.22
C GLU A 20 1.66 11.07 -9.08
N GLY A 21 2.10 11.16 -7.82
CA GLY A 21 1.34 10.67 -6.68
C GLY A 21 1.14 9.15 -6.66
N THR A 22 1.98 8.38 -7.36
CA THR A 22 1.91 6.92 -7.44
C THR A 22 3.08 6.26 -6.69
N PHE A 23 2.91 5.00 -6.31
CA PHE A 23 3.94 4.20 -5.65
C PHE A 23 3.75 2.71 -5.95
N THR A 24 4.79 1.92 -5.69
CA THR A 24 4.80 0.47 -5.81
C THR A 24 4.67 -0.20 -4.45
N THR A 25 4.23 -1.47 -4.45
CA THR A 25 4.22 -2.27 -3.21
C THR A 25 5.62 -2.47 -2.63
N GLN A 26 6.67 -2.55 -3.46
CA GLN A 26 8.05 -2.70 -3.00
C GLN A 26 8.51 -1.46 -2.23
N GLU A 27 8.15 -0.26 -2.69
CA GLU A 27 8.50 0.99 -2.00
C GLU A 27 7.80 1.10 -0.64
N ILE A 28 6.53 0.68 -0.54
CA ILE A 28 5.83 0.58 0.74
C ILE A 28 6.58 -0.36 1.69
N VAL A 29 6.92 -1.56 1.22
CA VAL A 29 7.64 -2.55 2.03
C VAL A 29 9.00 -2.03 2.49
N ALA A 30 9.78 -1.41 1.60
CA ALA A 30 11.08 -0.85 1.92
C ALA A 30 10.97 0.27 2.96
N ALA A 31 10.07 1.24 2.76
CA ALA A 31 9.89 2.34 3.70
C ALA A 31 9.30 1.91 5.05
N MET A 32 8.44 0.88 5.08
CA MET A 32 7.98 0.30 6.34
C MET A 32 9.11 -0.44 7.07
N ARG A 33 9.98 -1.15 6.35
CA ARG A 33 11.15 -1.81 6.92
C ARG A 33 12.14 -0.81 7.51
N GLU A 34 12.42 0.29 6.81
CA GLU A 34 13.27 1.38 7.32
C GLU A 34 12.73 2.01 8.60
N ARG A 35 11.40 2.04 8.78
CA ARG A 35 10.73 2.51 10.00
C ARG A 35 10.69 1.47 11.13
N GLY A 36 11.21 0.26 10.90
CA GLY A 36 11.22 -0.81 11.90
C GLY A 36 9.85 -1.47 12.13
N THR A 37 9.03 -1.60 11.08
CA THR A 37 7.74 -2.31 11.18
C THR A 37 7.90 -3.73 11.73
N ARG A 38 6.88 -4.20 12.47
CA ARG A 38 6.81 -5.59 12.97
C ARG A 38 6.05 -6.53 12.03
N HIS A 39 5.49 -5.98 10.94
CA HIS A 39 4.70 -6.75 9.99
C HIS A 39 5.59 -7.45 8.96
N LEU A 40 5.24 -8.68 8.62
CA LEU A 40 5.92 -9.42 7.56
C LEU A 40 5.71 -8.76 6.19
N ASP A 41 6.74 -8.76 5.34
CA ASP A 41 6.68 -8.30 3.96
C ASP A 41 5.47 -8.88 3.19
N THR A 42 5.17 -10.17 3.39
CA THR A 42 4.05 -10.87 2.76
C THR A 42 2.70 -10.31 3.21
N THR A 43 2.56 -9.99 4.49
CA THR A 43 1.37 -9.36 5.07
C THR A 43 1.16 -7.96 4.49
N ILE A 44 2.22 -7.16 4.42
CA ILE A 44 2.19 -5.81 3.83
C ILE A 44 1.76 -5.88 2.37
N ARG A 45 2.39 -6.78 1.59
CA ARG A 45 2.05 -6.98 0.17
C ARG A 45 0.59 -7.37 -0.04
N ARG A 46 0.07 -8.30 0.77
CA ARG A 46 -1.33 -8.74 0.72
C ARG A 46 -2.29 -7.61 1.05
N HIS A 47 -1.99 -6.80 2.07
CA HIS A 47 -2.80 -5.62 2.38
C HIS A 47 -2.83 -4.65 1.20
N VAL A 48 -1.68 -4.24 0.67
CA VAL A 48 -1.61 -3.28 -0.44
C VAL A 48 -2.31 -3.81 -1.70
N ALA A 49 -2.04 -5.06 -2.09
CA ALA A 49 -2.45 -5.59 -3.39
C ALA A 49 -3.89 -6.12 -3.44
N THR A 50 -4.46 -6.48 -2.29
CA THR A 50 -5.77 -7.15 -2.20
C THR A 50 -6.69 -6.40 -1.24
N GLU A 51 -6.39 -6.39 0.06
CA GLU A 51 -7.36 -5.91 1.05
C GLU A 51 -7.60 -4.40 0.97
N MET A 52 -6.57 -3.61 0.66
CA MET A 52 -6.62 -2.14 0.60
C MET A 52 -6.91 -1.59 -0.81
N CYS A 53 -6.93 -2.44 -1.83
CA CYS A 53 -7.02 -2.04 -3.22
C CYS A 53 -8.47 -2.12 -3.70
N SER A 54 -9.06 -0.97 -4.03
CA SER A 54 -10.48 -0.83 -4.42
C SER A 54 -10.86 -1.66 -5.64
N ASN A 55 -9.95 -1.76 -6.62
CA ASN A 55 -10.12 -2.51 -7.86
C ASN A 55 -9.40 -3.87 -7.86
N ALA A 56 -9.07 -4.42 -6.68
CA ALA A 56 -8.59 -5.79 -6.59
C ALA A 56 -9.72 -6.81 -6.74
N VAL A 57 -9.36 -8.02 -7.21
CA VAL A 57 -10.26 -9.15 -7.36
C VAL A 57 -9.80 -10.32 -6.49
N GLY A 58 -10.76 -11.10 -5.99
CA GLY A 58 -10.53 -12.30 -5.19
C GLY A 58 -11.02 -12.20 -3.74
N PRO A 59 -10.81 -13.26 -2.94
CA PRO A 59 -11.28 -13.31 -1.57
C PRO A 59 -10.67 -12.21 -0.71
N GLY A 60 -11.51 -11.41 -0.06
CA GLY A 60 -11.08 -10.31 0.81
C GLY A 60 -10.52 -9.08 0.07
N ALA A 61 -10.66 -9.02 -1.26
CA ALA A 61 -10.29 -7.85 -2.04
C ALA A 61 -11.19 -6.64 -1.72
N GLY A 62 -10.63 -5.43 -1.79
CA GLY A 62 -11.39 -4.18 -1.64
C GLY A 62 -12.02 -3.98 -0.25
N LYS A 63 -11.54 -4.68 0.77
CA LYS A 63 -12.02 -4.58 2.16
C LYS A 63 -11.88 -3.15 2.71
N TYR A 64 -10.78 -2.50 2.38
CA TYR A 64 -10.48 -1.12 2.73
C TYR A 64 -10.22 -0.39 1.42
N GLN A 65 -11.12 0.46 0.96
CA GLN A 65 -11.02 1.11 -0.36
C GLN A 65 -10.07 2.31 -0.32
N ASP A 66 -8.85 2.12 0.19
CA ASP A 66 -7.89 3.21 0.43
C ASP A 66 -6.96 3.45 -0.75
N LEU A 67 -6.69 2.41 -1.55
CA LEU A 67 -5.75 2.41 -2.65
C LEU A 67 -6.44 2.03 -3.94
N GLU A 68 -5.92 2.51 -5.06
CA GLU A 68 -6.33 2.08 -6.39
C GLU A 68 -5.11 1.63 -7.17
N ARG A 69 -5.20 0.48 -7.85
CA ARG A 69 -4.18 0.03 -8.79
C ARG A 69 -4.37 0.75 -10.13
N VAL A 70 -3.43 1.61 -10.47
CA VAL A 70 -3.45 2.43 -11.71
C VAL A 70 -2.59 1.86 -12.83
N GLY A 71 -1.78 0.83 -12.54
CA GLY A 71 -0.92 0.19 -13.53
C GLY A 71 -0.30 -1.11 -13.02
N ARG A 72 0.62 -1.67 -13.80
CA ARG A 72 1.30 -2.92 -13.44
C ARG A 72 2.22 -2.70 -12.23
N GLY A 73 1.71 -3.04 -11.04
CA GLY A 73 2.42 -2.87 -9.77
C GLY A 73 2.45 -1.44 -9.24
N LEU A 74 1.70 -0.53 -9.87
CA LEU A 74 1.57 0.88 -9.48
C LEU A 74 0.21 1.12 -8.82
N PHE A 75 0.25 1.85 -7.72
CA PHE A 75 -0.89 2.18 -6.89
C PHE A 75 -0.92 3.68 -6.61
N ARG A 76 -2.12 4.22 -6.37
CA ARG A 76 -2.32 5.57 -5.81
C ARG A 76 -3.19 5.50 -4.55
N LEU A 77 -3.09 6.55 -3.74
CA LEU A 77 -3.99 6.77 -2.61
C LEU A 77 -5.29 7.41 -3.10
N LEU A 78 -6.44 6.93 -2.59
CA LEU A 78 -7.77 7.51 -2.80
C LEU A 78 -8.09 8.60 -1.77
#